data_AF-A0A4P9W5X2-F1
#
_entry.id   AF-A0A4P9W5X2-F1
#
_cell.length_a   1.000
_cell.length_b   1.000
_cell.length_c   1.000
_cell.angle_alpha   90.00
_cell.angle_beta   90.00
_cell.angle_gamma   90.00
#
_symmetry.space_group_name_H-M   'P 1'
#
loop_
_entity.id
_entity.type
_entity.pdbx_description
1 polymer ?
#
loop_
_entity_poly.entity_id
_entity_poly.type
_entity_poly.pdbx_seq_one_letter_code
_entity_poly.pdbx_strand_id
1 'polypeptide(L)'
;MWPRRLIPPALAATCLLQKRHLTSGGSQFSYLLFGRAAEGGQRAREVSDVGRWGSLDFETATIGPFPHGSRELGVDPLSAYGGFEWLPYSDTERYPSELADGGYVGWSKVESNSDGTVGPFDYPNVRWDFNQESFGWTSLHHTTFCRGNITVAHAGVYLASFSGVVSFKLDKLAYVGNIYSYEHSSFSAIWLEEGVHTLFVATVMDVRVLGGSIPPRPRFKGSIFPVDLTGPNRGVLALPYDAIIPEVVDDRFVSQYASVAIMNANMTLNEPQAENNDSFKQHPEGPGWIQIVGAMAQGVDGTK
;
A
#
# COMPACT_ATOMS: atom_id res chain seq x y z
N MET A 1 22.56 -43.90 -7.85
CA MET A 1 21.28 -44.00 -8.58
C MET A 1 20.21 -43.38 -7.68
N TRP A 2 19.87 -42.10 -7.90
CA TRP A 2 18.86 -41.37 -7.12
C TRP A 2 17.50 -41.50 -7.81
N PRO A 3 16.37 -41.66 -7.09
CA PRO A 3 15.06 -41.73 -7.72
C PRO A 3 14.61 -40.34 -8.16
N ARG A 4 14.27 -40.19 -9.45
CA ARG A 4 13.59 -39.00 -9.97
C ARG A 4 12.18 -38.94 -9.36
N ARG A 5 11.90 -37.95 -8.52
CA ARG A 5 10.51 -37.57 -8.19
C ARG A 5 9.94 -36.83 -9.39
N LEU A 6 8.84 -37.35 -9.92
CA LEU A 6 8.01 -36.67 -10.92
C LEU A 6 7.35 -35.45 -10.26
N ILE A 7 7.57 -34.27 -10.85
CA ILE A 7 6.85 -33.05 -10.53
C ILE A 7 5.41 -33.22 -11.07
N PRO A 8 4.35 -32.98 -10.28
CA PRO A 8 2.98 -33.05 -10.78
C PRO A 8 2.72 -31.92 -11.79
N PRO A 9 1.78 -32.11 -12.75
CA PRO A 9 1.50 -31.11 -13.77
C PRO A 9 1.01 -29.80 -13.14
N ALA A 10 1.53 -28.68 -13.64
CA ALA A 10 1.18 -27.33 -13.22
C ALA A 10 -0.34 -27.10 -13.26
N LEU A 11 -0.86 -26.46 -12.21
CA LEU A 11 -2.24 -25.95 -12.14
C LEU A 11 -2.47 -24.97 -13.30
N ALA A 12 -3.31 -25.35 -14.26
CA ALA A 12 -3.79 -24.45 -15.30
C ALA A 12 -4.96 -23.62 -14.75
N ALA A 13 -4.78 -22.30 -14.67
CA ALA A 13 -5.88 -21.35 -14.43
C ALA A 13 -6.47 -20.90 -15.77
N THR A 14 -7.80 -20.92 -15.90
CA THR A 14 -8.49 -20.44 -17.10
C THR A 14 -9.12 -19.08 -16.78
N CYS A 15 -8.68 -18.04 -17.46
CA CYS A 15 -9.31 -16.72 -17.39
C CYS A 15 -10.38 -16.62 -18.48
N LEU A 16 -11.64 -16.37 -18.11
CA LEU A 16 -12.74 -16.11 -19.03
C LEU A 16 -13.01 -14.61 -19.08
N LEU A 17 -12.87 -14.01 -20.27
CA LEU A 17 -13.32 -12.66 -20.54
C LEU A 17 -14.81 -12.68 -20.88
N GLN A 18 -15.62 -11.93 -20.12
CA GLN A 18 -17.03 -11.74 -20.44
C GLN A 18 -17.29 -10.26 -20.76
N LYS A 19 -17.68 -9.99 -22.01
CA LYS A 19 -18.12 -8.65 -22.44
C LYS A 19 -19.53 -8.39 -21.91
N ARG A 20 -19.72 -7.37 -21.06
CA ARG A 20 -21.06 -6.91 -20.66
C ARG A 20 -21.44 -5.69 -21.48
N HIS A 21 -22.58 -5.76 -22.16
CA HIS A 21 -23.19 -4.59 -22.78
C HIS A 21 -23.95 -3.80 -21.70
N LEU A 22 -23.48 -2.59 -21.40
CA LEU A 22 -24.26 -1.62 -20.63
C LEU A 22 -25.20 -0.86 -21.58
N THR A 23 -26.38 -0.53 -21.10
CA THR A 23 -27.46 0.16 -21.83
C THR A 23 -27.13 1.61 -22.20
N SER A 24 -25.96 2.13 -21.79
CA SER A 24 -25.54 3.53 -21.98
C SER A 24 -24.28 3.71 -22.84
N GLY A 25 -24.01 2.80 -23.79
CA GLY A 25 -22.99 3.01 -24.84
C GLY A 25 -21.53 2.84 -24.42
N GLY A 26 -21.25 2.52 -23.16
CA GLY A 26 -19.93 2.10 -22.69
C GLY A 26 -19.80 0.58 -22.65
N SER A 27 -18.69 0.03 -23.17
CA SER A 27 -18.34 -1.37 -22.93
C SER A 27 -17.55 -1.47 -21.62
N GLN A 28 -18.04 -2.26 -20.65
CA GLN A 28 -17.24 -2.69 -19.50
C GLN A 28 -16.81 -4.14 -19.72
N PHE A 29 -15.52 -4.41 -19.54
CA PHE A 29 -14.97 -5.76 -19.47
C PHE A 29 -14.87 -6.15 -18.00
N SER A 30 -15.44 -7.30 -17.64
CA SER A 30 -15.30 -7.89 -16.30
C SER A 30 -14.51 -9.19 -16.45
N TYR A 31 -13.53 -9.41 -15.58
CA TYR A 31 -12.64 -10.58 -15.61
C TYR A 31 -13.13 -11.63 -14.63
N LEU A 32 -13.18 -12.89 -15.06
CA LEU A 32 -13.46 -14.03 -14.19
C LEU A 32 -12.30 -15.02 -14.29
N LEU A 33 -11.47 -15.09 -13.25
CA LEU A 33 -10.52 -16.19 -13.09
C LEU A 33 -11.29 -17.43 -12.61
N PHE A 34 -11.35 -18.46 -13.44
CA PHE A 34 -11.80 -19.79 -13.04
C PHE A 34 -10.58 -20.70 -12.86
N GLY A 35 -10.29 -21.08 -11.63
CA GLY A 35 -9.52 -22.30 -11.38
C GLY A 35 -10.34 -23.51 -11.85
N ARG A 36 -9.70 -24.51 -12.45
CA ARG A 36 -10.37 -25.76 -12.82
C ARG A 36 -10.82 -26.47 -11.53
N ALA A 37 -12.09 -26.28 -11.20
CA ALA A 37 -12.72 -26.86 -10.02
C ALA A 37 -12.82 -28.38 -10.15
N ALA A 38 -12.43 -29.09 -9.10
CA ALA A 38 -13.21 -30.26 -8.70
C ALA A 38 -14.58 -29.71 -8.29
N GLU A 39 -15.61 -30.05 -9.08
CA GLU A 39 -17.05 -29.86 -8.88
C GLU A 39 -17.47 -28.89 -7.75
N GLY A 40 -17.65 -27.62 -8.13
CA GLY A 40 -18.14 -26.57 -7.24
C GLY A 40 -17.65 -25.22 -7.73
N GLY A 41 -18.42 -24.57 -8.61
CA GLY A 41 -18.04 -23.29 -9.21
C GLY A 41 -17.77 -22.24 -8.15
N GLN A 42 -16.49 -21.89 -7.97
CA GLN A 42 -16.07 -20.82 -7.06
C GLN A 42 -15.23 -19.79 -7.81
N ARG A 43 -15.60 -18.53 -7.63
CA ARG A 43 -14.90 -17.36 -8.20
C ARG A 43 -13.76 -16.98 -7.27
N ALA A 44 -12.58 -16.72 -7.82
CA ALA A 44 -11.56 -15.96 -7.09
C ALA A 44 -12.17 -14.61 -6.69
N ARG A 45 -12.03 -14.22 -5.43
CA ARG A 45 -12.60 -12.96 -4.93
C ARG A 45 -11.67 -11.83 -5.40
N GLU A 46 -12.20 -10.90 -6.17
CA GLU A 46 -11.46 -9.79 -6.72
C GLU A 46 -11.08 -8.81 -5.58
N VAL A 47 -9.88 -8.24 -5.60
CA VAL A 47 -9.53 -7.19 -4.62
C VAL A 47 -10.42 -5.94 -4.80
N SER A 48 -11.05 -5.76 -5.96
CA SER A 48 -12.08 -4.72 -6.17
C SER A 48 -13.41 -4.99 -5.46
N ASP A 49 -13.70 -6.26 -5.11
CA ASP A 49 -14.85 -6.69 -4.28
C ASP A 49 -14.54 -6.63 -2.77
N VAL A 50 -13.31 -6.25 -2.40
CA VAL A 50 -12.94 -5.90 -1.03
C VAL A 50 -13.45 -4.48 -0.81
N GLY A 51 -14.71 -4.40 -0.40
CA GLY A 51 -15.42 -3.13 -0.24
C GLY A 51 -14.66 -2.08 0.57
N ARG A 52 -15.13 -0.83 0.45
CA ARG A 52 -14.76 0.27 1.37
C ARG A 52 -14.96 -0.19 2.81
N TRP A 53 -13.90 -0.59 3.48
CA TRP A 53 -13.94 -1.02 4.88
C TRP A 53 -12.71 -0.50 5.62
N GLY A 54 -12.96 0.21 6.71
CA GLY A 54 -11.98 0.91 7.54
C GLY A 54 -11.70 2.33 7.07
N SER A 55 -12.58 3.30 7.39
CA SER A 55 -12.08 4.65 7.63
C SER A 55 -11.09 4.54 8.78
N LEU A 56 -9.87 5.00 8.56
CA LEU A 56 -8.92 5.14 9.63
C LEU A 56 -9.36 6.34 10.47
N ASP A 57 -10.14 6.09 11.52
CA ASP A 57 -10.54 7.12 12.46
C ASP A 57 -9.35 7.37 13.41
N PHE A 58 -8.46 8.26 12.99
CA PHE A 58 -7.30 8.66 13.77
C PHE A 58 -7.45 10.09 14.24
N GLU A 59 -7.32 10.30 15.55
CA GLU A 59 -6.66 11.52 16.02
C GLU A 59 -5.17 11.33 15.77
N THR A 60 -4.64 11.93 14.71
CA THR A 60 -3.25 11.76 14.32
C THR A 60 -2.42 12.86 14.94
N ALA A 61 -1.50 12.49 15.83
CA ALA A 61 -0.43 13.39 16.25
C ALA A 61 0.59 13.52 15.12
N THR A 62 0.88 14.73 14.69
CA THR A 62 1.80 14.98 13.57
C THR A 62 2.90 15.94 13.97
N ILE A 63 4.04 15.84 13.29
CA ILE A 63 5.16 16.74 13.46
C ILE A 63 5.87 16.96 12.11
N GLY A 64 6.13 18.23 11.81
CA GLY A 64 6.70 18.68 10.54
C GLY A 64 6.42 20.18 10.33
N PRO A 65 6.87 20.75 9.20
CA PRO A 65 7.51 20.06 8.09
C PRO A 65 9.02 19.96 8.34
N PHE A 66 9.63 18.82 8.03
CA PHE A 66 11.09 18.68 8.02
C PHE A 66 11.61 18.65 6.59
N PRO A 67 12.52 19.54 6.19
CA PRO A 67 13.06 19.54 4.83
C PRO A 67 13.81 18.26 4.50
N HIS A 68 13.84 17.93 3.22
CA HIS A 68 14.56 16.77 2.69
C HIS A 68 15.04 17.06 1.27
N GLY A 69 16.17 16.48 0.90
CA GLY A 69 16.63 16.49 -0.48
C GLY A 69 15.78 15.61 -1.39
N SER A 70 15.84 15.90 -2.70
CA SER A 70 15.17 15.10 -3.75
C SER A 70 15.60 13.62 -3.83
N ARG A 71 16.57 13.17 -3.04
CA ARG A 71 16.99 11.76 -2.98
C ARG A 71 17.10 11.23 -1.54
N GLU A 72 16.56 11.98 -0.58
CA GLU A 72 16.70 11.72 0.86
C GLU A 72 15.35 11.35 1.50
N LEU A 73 14.47 10.75 0.71
CA LEU A 73 13.15 10.30 1.15
C LEU A 73 13.28 9.25 2.28
N GLY A 74 12.57 9.47 3.38
CA GLY A 74 12.45 8.47 4.46
C GLY A 74 13.55 8.53 5.52
N VAL A 75 14.38 9.57 5.52
CA VAL A 75 15.30 9.85 6.63
C VAL A 75 14.52 10.47 7.79
N ASP A 76 14.70 9.94 9.00
CA ASP A 76 14.11 10.49 10.22
C ASP A 76 15.06 11.54 10.86
N PRO A 77 14.80 12.85 10.72
CA PRO A 77 15.59 13.89 11.37
C PRO A 77 15.43 13.85 12.90
N LEU A 78 14.39 13.18 13.42
CA LEU A 78 14.15 13.02 14.85
C LEU A 78 14.98 11.88 15.45
N SER A 79 15.73 11.12 14.64
CA SER A 79 16.68 10.09 15.12
C SER A 79 17.71 10.64 16.11
N ALA A 80 18.10 11.92 15.99
CA ALA A 80 18.97 12.60 16.95
C ALA A 80 18.35 12.72 18.36
N TYR A 81 17.03 12.58 18.47
CA TYR A 81 16.23 12.64 19.70
C TYR A 81 15.71 11.25 20.11
N GLY A 82 16.25 10.18 19.53
CA GLY A 82 15.81 8.80 19.74
C GLY A 82 14.93 8.24 18.62
N GLY A 83 14.43 9.09 17.71
CA GLY A 83 13.56 8.72 16.59
C GLY A 83 12.10 9.04 16.85
N PHE A 84 11.35 9.34 15.80
CA PHE A 84 9.94 9.74 15.87
C PHE A 84 9.08 8.77 16.70
N GLU A 85 9.36 7.47 16.61
CA GLU A 85 8.65 6.42 17.34
C GLU A 85 8.66 6.59 18.86
N TRP A 86 9.73 7.17 19.40
CA TRP A 86 9.98 7.23 20.84
C TRP A 86 9.60 8.57 21.45
N LEU A 87 9.23 9.55 20.62
CA LEU A 87 8.88 10.89 21.08
C LEU A 87 7.42 10.93 21.54
N PRO A 88 7.15 11.23 22.82
CA PRO A 88 5.78 11.43 23.28
C PRO A 88 5.20 12.69 22.63
N TYR A 89 3.88 12.73 22.52
CA TYR A 89 3.21 13.96 22.11
C TYR A 89 3.45 15.06 23.15
N SER A 90 3.78 16.26 22.70
CA SER A 90 3.96 17.41 23.58
C SER A 90 3.62 18.73 22.88
N ASP A 91 2.72 19.52 23.48
CA ASP A 91 2.35 20.85 22.97
C ASP A 91 3.48 21.89 23.10
N THR A 92 4.49 21.60 23.91
CA THR A 92 5.57 22.54 24.26
C THR A 92 6.91 22.19 23.63
N GLU A 93 7.15 20.92 23.29
CA GLU A 93 8.39 20.50 22.66
C GLU A 93 8.50 21.02 21.23
N ARG A 94 9.74 21.32 20.84
CA ARG A 94 10.08 21.91 19.56
C ARG A 94 11.30 21.23 18.99
N TYR A 95 11.31 21.05 17.68
CA TYR A 95 12.32 20.30 16.94
C TYR A 95 12.84 21.14 15.77
N PRO A 96 14.15 21.12 15.47
CA PRO A 96 14.72 21.94 14.41
C PRO A 96 14.09 21.68 13.05
N SER A 97 13.76 22.75 12.34
CA SER A 97 13.38 22.73 10.93
C SER A 97 13.66 24.10 10.32
N GLU A 98 14.54 24.15 9.33
CA GLU A 98 14.91 25.39 8.64
C GLU A 98 13.80 25.96 7.74
N LEU A 99 12.70 25.24 7.55
CA LEU A 99 11.54 25.74 6.81
C LEU A 99 10.69 26.71 7.64
N ALA A 100 10.66 26.51 8.96
CA ALA A 100 9.77 27.22 9.86
C ALA A 100 10.39 28.51 10.41
N ASP A 101 9.55 29.51 10.68
CA ASP A 101 9.95 30.71 11.39
C ASP A 101 10.49 30.38 12.79
N GLY A 102 11.62 30.99 13.13
CA GLY A 102 12.37 30.66 14.34
C GLY A 102 13.19 29.37 14.25
N GLY A 103 13.11 28.62 13.15
CA GLY A 103 13.90 27.40 12.92
C GLY A 103 13.37 26.16 13.65
N TYR A 104 12.11 26.18 14.10
CA TYR A 104 11.53 25.08 14.87
C TYR A 104 10.09 24.75 14.46
N VAL A 105 9.76 23.47 14.54
CA VAL A 105 8.40 22.92 14.42
C VAL A 105 8.00 22.21 15.70
N GLY A 106 6.69 22.08 15.94
CA GLY A 106 6.15 21.39 17.09
C GLY A 106 5.14 20.32 16.68
N TRP A 107 4.63 19.61 17.67
CA TRP A 107 3.50 18.71 17.46
C TRP A 107 2.23 19.49 17.09
N SER A 108 1.41 18.86 16.26
CA SER A 108 0.05 19.30 15.96
C SER A 108 -0.86 18.08 15.86
N LYS A 109 -2.18 18.31 15.81
CA LYS A 109 -3.18 17.26 15.66
C LYS A 109 -3.90 17.44 14.34
N VAL A 110 -4.11 16.33 13.63
CA VAL A 110 -4.87 16.28 12.39
C VAL A 110 -5.87 15.14 12.48
N GLU A 111 -7.12 15.46 12.16
CA GLU A 111 -8.20 14.48 12.04
C GLU A 111 -8.28 13.95 10.61
N SER A 112 -8.73 12.70 10.48
CA SER A 112 -9.07 12.15 9.18
C SER A 112 -10.30 12.84 8.58
N ASN A 113 -10.26 13.09 7.27
CA ASN A 113 -11.41 13.57 6.52
C ASN A 113 -12.46 12.47 6.34
N SER A 114 -13.68 12.87 5.99
CA SER A 114 -14.80 11.95 5.70
C SER A 114 -14.56 10.99 4.53
N ASP A 115 -13.58 11.26 3.68
CA ASP A 115 -13.16 10.39 2.58
C ASP A 115 -12.02 9.42 2.95
N GLY A 116 -11.59 9.43 4.23
CA GLY A 116 -10.52 8.61 4.79
C GLY A 116 -9.10 9.11 4.50
N THR A 117 -8.95 10.32 3.95
CA THR A 117 -7.63 10.96 3.80
C THR A 117 -7.21 11.63 5.12
N VAL A 118 -5.91 11.69 5.38
CA VAL A 118 -5.31 12.44 6.48
C VAL A 118 -4.53 13.62 5.89
N GLY A 119 -4.79 14.82 6.39
CA GLY A 119 -4.32 16.08 5.82
C GLY A 119 -5.41 16.82 5.03
N PRO A 120 -5.10 17.90 4.30
CA PRO A 120 -3.77 18.46 4.11
C PRO A 120 -3.16 18.92 5.45
N PHE A 121 -1.84 18.82 5.55
CA PHE A 121 -1.11 19.32 6.72
C PHE A 121 -0.81 20.81 6.54
N ASP A 122 -1.28 21.62 7.48
CA ASP A 122 -1.09 23.07 7.46
C ASP A 122 0.10 23.48 8.34
N TYR A 123 0.91 24.41 7.81
CA TYR A 123 2.12 24.91 8.46
C TYR A 123 2.08 26.43 8.56
N PRO A 124 1.28 26.99 9.49
CA PRO A 124 1.03 28.44 9.56
C PRO A 124 2.28 29.25 9.94
N ASN A 125 3.29 28.61 10.52
CA ASN A 125 4.58 29.22 10.87
C ASN A 125 5.64 29.06 9.76
N VAL A 126 5.26 28.67 8.54
CA VAL A 126 6.17 28.57 7.39
C VAL A 126 5.79 29.62 6.34
N ARG A 127 6.75 30.47 5.97
CA ARG A 127 6.59 31.47 4.90
C ARG A 127 6.92 30.85 3.55
N TRP A 128 6.01 30.02 3.01
CA TRP A 128 6.22 29.27 1.77
C TRP A 128 6.60 30.15 0.57
N ASP A 129 5.92 31.30 0.39
CA ASP A 129 6.25 32.23 -0.69
C ASP A 129 7.69 32.74 -0.59
N PHE A 130 8.09 33.22 0.60
CA PHE A 130 9.45 33.72 0.87
C PHE A 130 10.52 32.63 0.68
N ASN A 131 10.26 31.42 1.18
CA ASN A 131 11.19 30.30 1.03
C ASN A 131 11.33 29.91 -0.45
N GLN A 132 10.24 29.95 -1.23
CA GLN A 132 10.30 29.64 -2.67
C GLN A 132 11.07 30.70 -3.46
N GLU A 133 10.96 31.98 -3.12
CA GLU A 133 11.71 33.05 -3.81
C GLU A 133 13.23 32.81 -3.74
N SER A 134 13.74 32.36 -2.59
CA SER A 134 15.18 32.18 -2.37
C SER A 134 15.69 30.81 -2.80
N PHE A 135 14.92 29.75 -2.53
CA PHE A 135 15.37 28.36 -2.72
C PHE A 135 14.68 27.67 -3.91
N GLY A 136 13.72 28.33 -4.55
CA GLY A 136 12.91 27.72 -5.59
C GLY A 136 12.05 26.58 -5.04
N TRP A 137 11.74 25.63 -5.90
CA TRP A 137 10.84 24.51 -5.60
C TRP A 137 11.38 23.54 -4.52
N THR A 138 12.68 23.56 -4.23
CA THR A 138 13.26 22.67 -3.21
C THR A 138 12.79 23.03 -1.81
N SER A 139 12.42 24.29 -1.55
CA SER A 139 11.81 24.68 -0.26
C SER A 139 10.45 24.03 -0.02
N LEU A 140 9.78 23.54 -1.05
CA LEU A 140 8.52 22.83 -0.92
C LEU A 140 8.74 21.37 -0.48
N HIS A 141 9.96 20.85 -0.58
CA HIS A 141 10.27 19.48 -0.20
C HIS A 141 10.31 19.34 1.31
N HIS A 142 9.37 18.60 1.88
CA HIS A 142 9.41 18.22 3.29
C HIS A 142 8.80 16.85 3.57
N THR A 143 9.15 16.30 4.72
CA THR A 143 8.54 15.12 5.34
C THR A 143 7.72 15.55 6.55
N THR A 144 6.62 14.83 6.75
CA THR A 144 5.73 14.98 7.90
C THR A 144 5.53 13.62 8.51
N PHE A 145 5.83 13.52 9.81
CA PHE A 145 5.66 12.29 10.56
C PHE A 145 4.32 12.33 11.28
N CYS A 146 3.61 11.21 11.23
CA CYS A 146 2.25 11.05 11.73
C CYS A 146 2.18 9.81 12.61
N ARG A 147 1.53 9.91 13.77
CA ARG A 147 1.28 8.80 14.69
C ARG A 147 -0.22 8.70 14.96
N GLY A 148 -0.76 7.50 14.80
CA GLY A 148 -2.14 7.15 15.13
C GLY A 148 -2.23 5.74 15.70
N ASN A 149 -3.44 5.29 16.01
CA ASN A 149 -3.70 3.95 16.55
C ASN A 149 -4.77 3.26 15.71
N ILE A 150 -4.55 2.01 15.32
CA ILE A 150 -5.57 1.15 14.71
C ILE A 150 -6.07 0.14 15.73
N THR A 151 -7.34 -0.24 15.63
CA THR A 151 -7.92 -1.33 16.42
C THR A 151 -8.19 -2.51 15.53
N VAL A 152 -7.61 -3.65 15.89
CA VAL A 152 -7.75 -4.94 15.22
C VAL A 152 -8.70 -5.80 16.02
N ALA A 153 -9.83 -6.17 15.41
CA ALA A 153 -10.89 -6.93 16.10
C ALA A 153 -10.53 -8.40 16.32
N HIS A 154 -9.74 -8.98 15.42
CA HIS A 154 -9.33 -10.38 15.48
C HIS A 154 -7.90 -10.53 14.98
N ALA A 155 -7.10 -11.32 15.70
CA ALA A 155 -5.76 -11.67 15.26
C ALA A 155 -5.79 -12.38 13.89
N GLY A 156 -4.84 -12.05 13.02
CA GLY A 156 -4.76 -12.66 11.70
C GLY A 156 -3.85 -11.91 10.73
N VAL A 157 -3.88 -12.35 9.47
CA VAL A 157 -3.19 -11.65 8.39
C VAL A 157 -4.06 -10.51 7.87
N TYR A 158 -3.44 -9.36 7.69
CA TYR A 158 -4.01 -8.17 7.07
C TYR A 158 -3.17 -7.76 5.86
N LEU A 159 -3.80 -7.09 4.89
CA LEU A 159 -3.10 -6.33 3.87
C LEU A 159 -3.18 -4.85 4.21
N ALA A 160 -2.01 -4.20 4.27
CA ALA A 160 -1.89 -2.76 4.48
C ALA A 160 -1.38 -2.07 3.20
N SER A 161 -1.99 -0.95 2.85
CA SER A 161 -1.50 -0.05 1.80
C SER A 161 -1.72 1.40 2.20
N PHE A 162 -0.72 2.24 1.94
CA PHE A 162 -0.72 3.65 2.28
C PHE A 162 -0.25 4.48 1.09
N SER A 163 -1.16 5.25 0.50
CA SER A 163 -0.92 6.15 -0.63
C SER A 163 -0.45 7.52 -0.16
N GLY A 164 0.50 8.15 -0.85
CA GLY A 164 1.12 9.41 -0.44
C GLY A 164 2.10 9.25 0.72
N VAL A 165 2.63 8.04 0.91
CA VAL A 165 3.49 7.67 2.04
C VAL A 165 4.80 7.08 1.52
N VAL A 166 5.92 7.50 2.10
CA VAL A 166 7.25 6.92 1.81
C VAL A 166 7.40 5.61 2.55
N SER A 167 7.13 5.63 3.86
CA SER A 167 7.23 4.48 4.73
C SER A 167 6.21 4.58 5.85
N PHE A 168 5.78 3.43 6.34
CA PHE A 168 4.98 3.35 7.55
C PHE A 168 5.51 2.25 8.46
N LYS A 169 5.19 2.32 9.74
CA LYS A 169 5.45 1.28 10.72
C LYS A 169 4.17 0.92 11.42
N LEU A 170 3.96 -0.38 11.62
CA LEU A 170 2.93 -0.90 12.52
C LEU A 170 3.64 -1.56 13.68
N ASP A 171 3.40 -1.01 14.86
CA ASP A 171 4.16 -1.24 16.08
C ASP A 171 5.67 -1.08 15.83
N LYS A 172 6.40 -2.20 15.76
CA LYS A 172 7.87 -2.23 15.58
C LYS A 172 8.29 -2.58 14.16
N LEU A 173 7.35 -2.96 13.29
CA LEU A 173 7.66 -3.47 11.95
C LEU A 173 7.52 -2.37 10.91
N ALA A 174 8.56 -2.23 10.08
CA ALA A 174 8.63 -1.20 9.05
C ALA A 174 8.25 -1.74 7.67
N TYR A 175 7.50 -0.92 6.93
CA TYR A 175 6.95 -1.23 5.62
C TYR A 175 7.14 -0.05 4.67
N VAL A 176 7.14 -0.36 3.38
CA VAL A 176 7.25 0.62 2.30
C VAL A 176 5.85 1.13 1.95
N GLY A 177 5.70 2.45 1.86
CA GLY A 177 4.46 3.07 1.42
C GLY A 177 4.39 3.20 -0.11
N ASN A 178 3.29 3.77 -0.59
CA ASN A 178 3.06 4.07 -2.00
C ASN A 178 3.08 5.59 -2.22
N ILE A 179 4.29 6.17 -2.31
CA ILE A 179 4.47 7.63 -2.49
C ILE A 179 3.78 8.14 -3.76
N TYR A 180 3.76 7.34 -4.83
CA TYR A 180 3.16 7.71 -6.11
C TYR A 180 1.64 7.56 -6.15
N SER A 181 1.04 6.97 -5.11
CA SER A 181 -0.40 6.70 -5.04
C SER A 181 -0.93 5.93 -6.26
N TYR A 182 -0.10 5.07 -6.85
CA TYR A 182 -0.56 4.22 -7.95
C TYR A 182 -1.63 3.26 -7.47
N GLU A 183 -2.65 3.01 -8.29
CA GLU A 183 -3.74 2.06 -7.98
C GLU A 183 -3.29 0.58 -8.04
N HIS A 184 -2.02 0.35 -8.38
CA HIS A 184 -1.35 -0.95 -8.38
C HIS A 184 -1.19 -1.52 -6.96
N SER A 185 -1.09 -2.84 -6.86
CA SER A 185 -1.18 -3.56 -5.58
C SER A 185 0.12 -3.49 -4.77
N SER A 186 0.33 -2.33 -4.16
CA SER A 186 1.41 -2.08 -3.20
C SER A 186 0.96 -2.48 -1.79
N PHE A 187 0.51 -3.72 -1.63
CA PHE A 187 0.10 -4.25 -0.33
C PHE A 187 1.27 -4.88 0.41
N SER A 188 1.39 -4.56 1.70
CA SER A 188 2.19 -5.33 2.64
C SER A 188 1.29 -6.31 3.36
N ALA A 189 1.57 -7.62 3.25
CA ALA A 189 0.95 -8.61 4.12
C ALA A 189 1.61 -8.55 5.50
N ILE A 190 0.77 -8.45 6.53
CA ILE A 190 1.20 -8.26 7.91
C ILE A 190 0.36 -9.15 8.81
N TRP A 191 0.98 -9.73 9.83
CA TRP A 191 0.22 -10.33 10.92
C TRP A 191 -0.03 -9.29 12.00
N LEU A 192 -1.27 -9.18 12.47
CA LEU A 192 -1.65 -8.33 13.59
C LEU A 192 -2.37 -9.18 14.64
N GLU A 193 -2.06 -8.93 15.91
CA GLU A 193 -2.80 -9.50 17.03
C GLU A 193 -4.14 -8.81 17.21
N GLU A 194 -5.03 -9.36 18.05
CA GLU A 194 -6.22 -8.62 18.48
C GLU A 194 -5.82 -7.51 19.45
N GLY A 195 -6.34 -6.30 19.24
CA GLY A 195 -6.11 -5.16 20.12
C GLY A 195 -5.76 -3.87 19.40
N VAL A 196 -5.10 -2.96 20.12
CA VAL A 196 -4.71 -1.64 19.61
C VAL A 196 -3.26 -1.67 19.18
N HIS A 197 -3.00 -1.27 17.93
CA HIS A 197 -1.67 -1.18 17.35
C HIS A 197 -1.32 0.27 17.05
N THR A 198 -0.04 0.62 17.20
CA THR A 198 0.43 1.96 16.87
C THR A 198 0.86 2.04 15.42
N LEU A 199 0.34 3.01 14.69
CA LEU A 199 0.73 3.30 13.32
C LEU A 199 1.61 4.55 13.29
N PHE A 200 2.78 4.44 12.68
CA PHE A 200 3.64 5.57 12.33
C PHE A 200 3.69 5.72 10.82
N VAL A 201 3.53 6.92 10.30
CA VAL A 201 3.51 7.22 8.86
C VAL A 201 4.47 8.36 8.57
N ALA A 202 5.34 8.19 7.57
CA ALA A 202 6.13 9.26 6.98
C ALA A 202 5.53 9.62 5.61
N THR A 203 4.77 10.72 5.58
CA THR A 203 4.26 11.31 4.33
C THR A 203 5.17 12.45 3.90
N VAL A 204 5.21 12.73 2.61
CA VAL A 204 6.12 13.74 2.05
C VAL A 204 5.39 14.66 1.10
N MET A 205 5.88 15.90 1.04
CA MET A 205 5.76 16.74 -0.12
C MET A 205 7.03 16.60 -0.96
N ASP A 206 6.90 16.12 -2.20
CA ASP A 206 7.94 16.13 -3.22
C ASP A 206 7.34 16.63 -4.53
N VAL A 207 7.83 17.75 -5.05
CA VAL A 207 7.18 18.40 -6.20
C VAL A 207 7.26 17.58 -7.47
N ARG A 208 8.22 16.64 -7.56
CA ARG A 208 8.37 15.76 -8.73
C ARG A 208 7.32 14.65 -8.74
N VAL A 209 6.76 14.34 -7.57
CA VAL A 209 5.73 13.30 -7.38
C VAL A 209 4.34 13.93 -7.29
N LEU A 210 4.19 14.98 -6.48
CA LEU A 210 2.89 15.56 -6.14
C LEU A 210 2.59 16.88 -6.87
N GLY A 211 3.52 17.37 -7.69
CA GLY A 211 3.47 18.72 -8.28
C GLY A 211 3.79 19.81 -7.26
N GLY A 212 4.10 21.02 -7.74
CA GLY A 212 4.35 22.18 -6.88
C GLY A 212 3.07 22.96 -6.59
N SER A 213 2.82 23.28 -5.31
CA SER A 213 1.76 24.21 -4.90
C SER A 213 2.21 25.03 -3.69
N ILE A 214 1.68 26.25 -3.57
CA ILE A 214 1.92 27.13 -2.42
C ILE A 214 0.57 27.56 -1.81
N PRO A 215 0.35 27.31 -0.51
CA PRO A 215 1.15 26.42 0.35
C PRO A 215 1.09 24.97 -0.18
N PRO A 216 2.10 24.13 0.09
CA PRO A 216 2.02 22.71 -0.16
C PRO A 216 0.84 22.06 0.56
N ARG A 217 0.28 21.00 -0.04
CA ARG A 217 -0.87 20.27 0.53
C ARG A 217 -0.63 18.76 0.58
N PRO A 218 0.45 18.29 1.25
CA PRO A 218 0.66 16.86 1.43
C PRO A 218 -0.52 16.26 2.18
N ARG A 219 -0.94 15.07 1.75
CA ARG A 219 -1.99 14.25 2.37
C ARG A 219 -1.71 12.80 2.05
N PHE A 220 -2.20 11.90 2.87
CA PHE A 220 -2.09 10.48 2.61
C PHE A 220 -3.42 9.77 2.82
N LYS A 221 -3.52 8.54 2.32
CA LYS A 221 -4.67 7.66 2.55
C LYS A 221 -4.20 6.25 2.84
N GLY A 222 -4.71 5.66 3.92
CA GLY A 222 -4.39 4.29 4.30
C GLY A 222 -5.59 3.35 4.15
N SER A 223 -5.30 2.08 3.95
CA SER A 223 -6.27 0.99 4.02
C SER A 223 -5.61 -0.24 4.63
N ILE A 224 -6.28 -0.86 5.61
CA ILE A 224 -5.87 -2.12 6.23
C ILE A 224 -7.09 -3.04 6.25
N PHE A 225 -6.97 -4.25 5.71
CA PHE A 225 -8.09 -5.19 5.66
C PHE A 225 -7.66 -6.63 5.95
N PRO A 226 -8.52 -7.41 6.63
CA PRO A 226 -8.20 -8.79 6.96
C PRO A 226 -8.20 -9.68 5.71
N VAL A 227 -7.29 -10.65 5.69
CA VAL A 227 -7.21 -11.68 4.66
C VAL A 227 -7.96 -12.92 5.13
N ASP A 228 -8.87 -13.41 4.30
CA ASP A 228 -9.56 -14.68 4.56
C ASP A 228 -8.65 -15.87 4.23
N LEU A 229 -8.02 -16.42 5.27
CA LEU A 229 -7.19 -17.62 5.18
C LEU A 229 -7.98 -18.93 5.21
N THR A 230 -9.23 -18.90 5.69
CA THR A 230 -10.06 -20.09 5.86
C THR A 230 -10.99 -20.34 4.68
N GLY A 231 -11.25 -19.29 3.91
CA GLY A 231 -12.03 -19.34 2.70
C GLY A 231 -11.37 -20.16 1.59
N PRO A 232 -12.07 -20.30 0.46
CA PRO A 232 -11.67 -21.21 -0.61
C PRO A 232 -10.33 -20.85 -1.27
N ASN A 233 -9.98 -19.56 -1.26
CA ASN A 233 -8.73 -19.07 -1.83
C ASN A 233 -7.53 -19.21 -0.87
N ARG A 234 -7.76 -19.55 0.41
CA ARG A 234 -6.71 -19.79 1.42
C ARG A 234 -5.61 -18.72 1.46
N GLY A 235 -5.99 -17.44 1.41
CA GLY A 235 -5.04 -16.32 1.38
C GLY A 235 -4.36 -16.03 0.04
N VAL A 236 -4.73 -16.72 -1.05
CA VAL A 236 -4.28 -16.38 -2.41
C VAL A 236 -5.18 -15.28 -2.98
N LEU A 237 -4.58 -14.16 -3.37
CA LEU A 237 -5.27 -12.97 -3.83
C LEU A 237 -4.89 -12.66 -5.29
N ALA A 238 -5.88 -12.42 -6.14
CA ALA A 238 -5.67 -11.94 -7.50
C ALA A 238 -5.69 -10.41 -7.53
N LEU A 239 -4.74 -9.82 -8.23
CA LEU A 239 -4.49 -8.39 -8.29
C LEU A 239 -4.76 -7.87 -9.70
N PRO A 240 -6.02 -7.56 -10.02
CA PRO A 240 -6.42 -7.24 -11.38
C PRO A 240 -5.85 -5.91 -11.87
N TYR A 241 -5.60 -4.95 -10.97
CA TYR A 241 -5.00 -3.66 -11.32
C TYR A 241 -3.53 -3.76 -11.72
N ASP A 242 -2.89 -4.90 -11.48
CA ASP A 242 -1.53 -5.20 -11.95
C ASP A 242 -1.54 -6.16 -13.14
N ALA A 243 -2.72 -6.39 -13.74
CA ALA A 243 -2.81 -7.18 -14.93
C ALA A 243 -2.21 -6.42 -16.12
N ILE A 244 -1.38 -7.11 -16.91
CA ILE A 244 -0.92 -6.60 -18.19
C ILE A 244 -1.77 -7.29 -19.25
N ILE A 245 -2.57 -6.48 -19.93
CA ILE A 245 -3.43 -6.93 -21.02
C ILE A 245 -2.87 -6.48 -22.36
N PRO A 246 -3.04 -7.27 -23.43
CA PRO A 246 -2.61 -6.88 -24.76
C PRO A 246 -3.46 -5.69 -25.25
N GLU A 247 -2.83 -4.77 -25.97
CA GLU A 247 -3.53 -3.67 -26.66
C GLU A 247 -4.44 -4.21 -27.77
N VAL A 248 -5.47 -3.42 -28.13
CA VAL A 248 -6.37 -3.72 -29.25
C VAL A 248 -6.02 -2.82 -30.42
N VAL A 249 -5.64 -3.43 -31.56
CA VAL A 249 -5.36 -2.75 -32.83
C VAL A 249 -6.21 -3.43 -33.90
N ASP A 250 -6.94 -2.63 -34.70
CA ASP A 250 -7.86 -3.12 -35.74
C ASP A 250 -8.84 -4.20 -35.23
N ASP A 251 -9.47 -3.94 -34.09
CA ASP A 251 -10.40 -4.84 -33.39
C ASP A 251 -9.82 -6.22 -32.99
N ARG A 252 -8.48 -6.33 -32.92
CA ARG A 252 -7.78 -7.55 -32.52
C ARG A 252 -6.77 -7.28 -31.43
N PHE A 253 -6.61 -8.23 -30.51
CA PHE A 253 -5.52 -8.16 -29.55
C PHE A 253 -4.18 -8.34 -30.26
N VAL A 254 -3.20 -7.50 -29.94
CA VAL A 254 -1.84 -7.59 -30.48
C VAL A 254 -1.08 -8.83 -29.98
N SER A 255 -1.59 -9.50 -28.95
CA SER A 255 -1.05 -10.72 -28.36
C SER A 255 -2.16 -11.57 -27.74
N GLN A 256 -1.96 -12.89 -27.70
CA GLN A 256 -2.86 -13.85 -27.05
C GLN A 256 -2.62 -14.01 -25.53
N TYR A 257 -1.62 -13.31 -25.01
CA TYR A 257 -1.18 -13.43 -23.63
C TYR A 257 -1.63 -12.25 -22.80
N ALA A 258 -2.13 -12.54 -21.60
CA ALA A 258 -2.27 -11.57 -20.51
C ALA A 258 -1.49 -12.09 -19.29
N SER A 259 -1.09 -11.18 -18.41
CA SER A 259 -0.58 -11.52 -17.07
C SER A 259 -1.54 -11.02 -16.01
N VAL A 260 -1.66 -11.77 -14.92
CA VAL A 260 -2.37 -11.34 -13.70
C VAL A 260 -1.40 -11.55 -12.54
N ALA A 261 -1.24 -10.53 -11.71
CA ALA A 261 -0.43 -10.68 -10.51
C ALA A 261 -1.24 -11.44 -9.44
N ILE A 262 -0.56 -12.36 -8.75
CA ILE A 262 -1.12 -13.12 -7.65
C ILE A 262 -0.23 -12.93 -6.44
N MET A 263 -0.87 -12.65 -5.30
CA MET A 263 -0.22 -12.54 -4.00
C MET A 263 -0.59 -13.76 -3.16
N ASN A 264 0.41 -14.46 -2.63
CA ASN A 264 0.18 -15.37 -1.52
C ASN A 264 0.31 -14.59 -0.20
N ALA A 265 -0.82 -14.24 0.39
CA ALA A 265 -0.87 -13.57 1.69
C ALA A 265 -0.92 -14.57 2.86
N ASN A 266 -0.90 -15.88 2.60
CA ASN A 266 -0.79 -16.86 3.68
C ASN A 266 0.63 -16.83 4.25
N MET A 267 0.82 -15.98 5.26
CA MET A 267 2.05 -15.92 6.03
C MET A 267 2.03 -17.07 7.04
N THR A 268 2.86 -18.09 6.82
CA THR A 268 3.18 -19.03 7.88
C THR A 268 4.01 -18.27 8.90
N LEU A 269 3.41 -17.90 10.03
CA LEU A 269 4.20 -17.57 11.20
C LEU A 269 4.92 -18.85 11.59
N ASN A 270 6.25 -18.85 11.49
CA ASN A 270 7.01 -19.80 12.29
C ASN A 270 6.56 -19.59 13.73
N GLU A 271 6.21 -20.67 14.43
CA GLU A 271 5.94 -20.62 15.88
C GLU A 271 6.95 -19.70 16.55
N PRO A 272 6.55 -18.90 17.56
CA PRO A 272 7.49 -18.05 18.28
C PRO A 272 8.60 -18.95 18.83
N GLN A 273 9.76 -18.93 18.18
CA GLN A 273 10.95 -19.53 18.76
C GLN A 273 11.22 -18.72 20.01
N ALA A 274 10.91 -19.35 21.15
CA ALA A 274 11.22 -18.85 22.46
C ALA A 274 12.64 -18.28 22.45
N GLU A 275 12.74 -17.00 22.77
CA GLU A 275 13.91 -16.28 23.27
C GLU A 275 15.25 -16.87 22.83
N ASN A 276 15.82 -16.39 21.71
CA ASN A 276 17.26 -16.17 21.58
C ASN A 276 17.62 -15.47 20.24
N ASN A 277 18.18 -14.26 20.37
CA ASN A 277 19.08 -13.56 19.44
C ASN A 277 18.58 -13.06 18.07
N ASP A 278 18.31 -11.74 18.02
CA ASP A 278 18.94 -10.74 17.11
C ASP A 278 19.06 -11.01 15.61
N SER A 279 18.17 -11.82 15.03
CA SER A 279 17.92 -11.72 13.59
C SER A 279 16.52 -12.19 13.25
N PHE A 280 15.65 -11.26 12.84
CA PHE A 280 14.49 -11.60 12.01
C PHE A 280 15.03 -12.20 10.70
N LYS A 281 15.23 -13.52 10.68
CA LYS A 281 15.42 -14.24 9.42
C LYS A 281 14.02 -14.46 8.86
N GLN A 282 13.61 -13.62 7.91
CA GLN A 282 12.53 -14.01 7.00
C GLN A 282 12.87 -15.41 6.47
N HIS A 283 11.96 -16.36 6.63
CA HIS A 283 12.10 -17.67 5.99
C HIS A 283 12.28 -17.43 4.48
N PRO A 284 13.11 -18.21 3.76
CA PRO A 284 13.22 -18.09 2.30
C PRO A 284 11.88 -18.35 1.56
N GLU A 285 10.82 -18.73 2.29
CA GLU A 285 9.44 -18.89 1.81
C GLU A 285 8.46 -17.85 2.41
N GLY A 286 8.95 -16.66 2.81
CA GLY A 286 8.09 -15.54 3.21
C GLY A 286 7.07 -15.15 2.13
N PRO A 287 6.10 -14.26 2.44
CA PRO A 287 5.11 -13.81 1.47
C PRO A 287 5.82 -13.38 0.18
N GLY A 288 5.55 -14.12 -0.89
CA GLY A 288 6.20 -14.01 -2.17
C GLY A 288 5.19 -13.62 -3.24
N TRP A 289 5.59 -12.72 -4.11
CA TRP A 289 4.84 -12.42 -5.33
C TRP A 289 5.12 -13.52 -6.34
N ILE A 290 4.08 -14.14 -6.89
CA ILE A 290 4.20 -14.94 -8.09
C ILE A 290 3.53 -14.14 -9.20
N GLN A 291 4.33 -13.59 -10.10
CA GLN A 291 3.80 -13.06 -11.35
C GLN A 291 3.55 -14.25 -12.30
N ILE A 292 2.29 -14.56 -12.56
CA ILE A 292 1.95 -15.52 -13.61
C ILE A 292 1.98 -14.77 -14.94
N VAL A 293 3.06 -14.98 -15.69
CA VAL A 293 3.22 -14.46 -17.05
C VAL A 293 2.63 -15.48 -18.02
N GLY A 294 1.38 -15.27 -18.41
CA GLY A 294 0.74 -15.99 -19.53
C GLY A 294 -0.46 -16.84 -19.13
N ALA A 295 -1.65 -16.23 -19.15
CA ALA A 295 -2.87 -16.96 -19.46
C ALA A 295 -3.13 -16.82 -20.97
N MET A 296 -3.31 -17.94 -21.68
CA MET A 296 -3.81 -17.89 -23.06
C MET A 296 -5.30 -17.58 -23.02
N ALA A 297 -5.68 -16.41 -23.56
CA ALA A 297 -7.08 -16.10 -23.79
C ALA A 297 -7.52 -16.80 -25.09
N GLN A 298 -8.37 -17.83 -24.98
CA GLN A 298 -9.11 -18.32 -26.15
C GLN A 298 -10.32 -17.41 -26.36
N GLY A 299 -10.28 -16.62 -27.43
CA GLY A 299 -11.46 -15.89 -27.90
C GLY A 299 -12.55 -16.89 -28.29
N VAL A 300 -13.69 -16.83 -27.64
CA VAL A 300 -14.88 -17.53 -28.10
C VAL A 300 -15.57 -16.60 -29.08
N ASP A 301 -15.39 -16.84 -30.37
CA ASP A 301 -16.18 -16.17 -31.41
C ASP A 301 -17.66 -16.49 -31.15
N GLY A 302 -18.42 -15.47 -30.75
CA GLY A 302 -19.87 -15.55 -30.49
C GLY A 302 -20.72 -15.76 -31.75
N THR A 303 -20.18 -16.39 -32.79
CA THR A 303 -20.87 -16.73 -34.02
C THR A 303 -20.87 -18.24 -34.23
N LYS A 304 -21.70 -18.95 -33.44
CA LYS A 304 -22.45 -20.13 -33.87
C LYS A 304 -23.74 -20.24 -33.07
#